data_AF-A0A7C6B1V8-F1
#
_entry.id   AF-A0A7C6B1V8-F1
#
_cell.length_a   1.000
_cell.length_b   1.000
_cell.length_c   1.000
_cell.angle_alpha   90.00
_cell.angle_beta   90.00
_cell.angle_gamma   90.00
#
_symmetry.space_group_name_H-M   'P 1'
#
loop_
_entity.id
_entity.type
_entity.pdbx_description
1 polymer ?
#
loop_
_entity_poly.entity_id
_entity_poly.type
_entity_poly.pdbx_seq_one_letter_code
_entity_poly.pdbx_strand_id
1 'polypeptide(L)'
;MPEFCTCGAALVPEARFCHKCGRPVREEPVLAEPEILGPEVPVEPRPPARPEIGFHNRVAVRTGLLVAVLALILTSIPISPWLPLLGMLAAGALSVYLYNRRTGEALSVRAGLRMGWMTGVFGFVLSMGLMTIAMVLISAQGEAFRRALSQESGLSPEMVERILEILRSPAELLLSLAMGFLAFSVAAAAGGALGARIFGKQ
;
A
#
# COMPACT_ATOMS: atom_id res chain seq x y z
N MET A 1 -0.25 71.46 39.28
CA MET A 1 -1.49 72.25 39.50
C MET A 1 -2.46 71.36 40.26
N PRO A 2 -3.27 71.86 41.22
CA PRO A 2 -4.21 71.03 41.96
C PRO A 2 -5.27 70.47 41.01
N GLU A 3 -5.46 69.15 41.02
CA GLU A 3 -6.51 68.50 40.25
C GLU A 3 -7.85 68.63 40.98
N PHE A 4 -8.94 68.87 40.25
CA PHE A 4 -10.27 69.02 40.82
C PHE A 4 -11.17 67.88 40.36
N CYS A 5 -12.01 67.39 41.27
CA CYS A 5 -13.08 66.47 40.92
C CYS A 5 -14.18 67.24 40.16
N THR A 6 -15.00 66.52 39.38
CA THR A 6 -16.19 67.06 38.69
C THR A 6 -17.21 67.68 39.66
N CYS A 7 -17.16 67.33 40.95
CA CYS A 7 -18.00 67.95 41.99
C CYS A 7 -17.44 69.29 42.54
N GLY A 8 -16.30 69.75 42.01
CA GLY A 8 -15.63 71.00 42.40
C GLY A 8 -14.68 70.90 43.60
N ALA A 9 -14.49 69.72 44.20
CA ALA A 9 -13.56 69.54 45.31
C ALA A 9 -12.10 69.39 44.82
N ALA A 10 -11.16 70.04 45.50
CA ALA A 10 -9.73 69.84 45.27
C ALA A 10 -9.33 68.42 45.67
N LEU A 11 -8.66 67.70 44.77
CA LEU A 11 -8.19 66.35 45.01
C LEU A 11 -6.87 66.37 45.79
N VAL A 12 -6.79 65.48 46.77
CA VAL A 12 -5.54 65.22 47.49
C VAL A 12 -4.62 64.43 46.54
N PRO A 13 -3.30 64.69 46.53
CA PRO A 13 -2.35 63.88 45.76
C PRO A 13 -2.52 62.41 46.13
N GLU A 14 -2.61 61.52 45.13
CA GLU A 14 -2.82 60.08 45.30
C GLU A 14 -4.21 59.62 45.80
N ALA A 15 -5.23 60.49 45.80
CA ALA A 15 -6.59 60.08 46.13
C ALA A 15 -7.18 59.14 45.05
N ARG A 16 -7.60 57.92 45.44
CA ARG A 16 -8.35 57.00 44.56
C ARG A 16 -9.82 57.42 44.40
N PHE A 17 -10.39 58.01 45.43
CA PHE A 17 -11.78 58.48 45.48
C PHE A 17 -11.82 59.94 45.95
N CYS A 18 -12.79 60.71 45.45
CA CYS A 18 -13.04 62.05 45.96
C CYS A 18 -13.57 62.00 47.40
N HIS A 19 -12.90 62.69 48.34
CA HIS A 19 -13.31 62.75 49.75
C HIS A 19 -14.69 63.39 49.98
N LYS A 20 -15.19 64.18 49.03
CA LYS A 20 -16.47 64.90 49.16
C LYS A 20 -17.65 64.15 48.55
N CYS A 21 -17.49 63.55 47.36
CA CYS A 21 -18.59 62.92 46.63
C CYS A 21 -18.44 61.40 46.43
N GLY A 22 -17.32 60.80 46.86
CA GLY A 22 -17.08 59.36 46.78
C GLY A 22 -16.82 58.82 45.37
N ARG A 23 -16.80 59.66 44.33
CA ARG A 23 -16.57 59.21 42.95
C ARG A 23 -15.11 58.75 42.77
N PRO A 24 -14.84 57.60 42.12
CA PRO A 24 -13.49 57.20 41.76
C PRO A 24 -12.92 58.21 40.77
N VAL A 25 -11.71 58.69 41.03
CA VAL A 25 -11.03 59.69 40.19
C VAL A 25 -9.89 59.10 39.38
N ARG A 26 -9.55 57.83 39.63
CA ARG A 26 -8.50 57.11 38.92
C ARG A 26 -9.03 55.75 38.50
N GLU A 27 -8.90 55.43 37.22
CA GLU A 27 -9.12 54.08 36.72
C GLU A 27 -7.92 53.23 37.16
N GLU A 28 -8.17 52.17 37.92
CA GLU A 28 -7.13 51.20 38.23
C GLU A 28 -6.67 50.57 36.91
N PRO A 29 -5.35 50.48 36.65
CA PRO A 29 -4.89 49.73 35.50
C PRO A 29 -5.40 48.30 35.66
N VAL A 30 -6.19 47.85 34.70
CA VAL A 30 -6.55 46.44 34.55
C VAL A 30 -5.21 45.71 34.43
N LEU A 31 -4.76 45.12 35.54
CA LEU A 31 -3.67 44.17 35.53
C LEU A 31 -4.09 43.10 34.54
N ALA A 32 -3.43 43.07 33.38
CA ALA A 32 -3.58 41.99 32.44
C ALA A 32 -3.33 40.71 33.25
N GLU A 33 -4.39 39.94 33.46
CA GLU A 33 -4.31 38.62 34.05
C GLU A 33 -3.24 37.89 33.24
N PRO A 34 -2.16 37.37 33.87
CA PRO A 34 -1.16 36.65 33.13
C PRO A 34 -1.86 35.52 32.40
N GLU A 35 -1.83 35.56 31.07
CA GLU A 35 -2.37 34.53 30.20
C GLU A 35 -1.75 33.22 30.67
N ILE A 36 -2.55 32.44 31.40
CA ILE A 36 -2.14 31.14 31.89
C ILE A 36 -1.93 30.32 30.63
N LEU A 37 -0.67 30.21 30.20
CA LEU A 37 -0.23 29.25 29.20
C LEU A 37 -0.80 27.91 29.68
N GLY A 38 -1.86 27.45 29.01
CA GLY A 38 -2.44 26.15 29.28
C GLY A 38 -1.31 25.12 29.28
N PRO A 39 -1.39 24.07 30.10
CA PRO A 39 -0.32 23.08 30.19
C PRO A 39 0.06 22.65 28.77
N GLU A 40 1.33 22.84 28.41
CA GLU A 40 1.87 22.35 27.15
C GLU A 40 1.56 20.86 27.10
N VAL A 41 0.58 20.48 26.27
CA VAL A 41 0.27 19.09 26.01
C VAL A 41 1.58 18.50 25.48
N PRO A 42 2.19 17.51 26.16
CA PRO A 42 3.39 16.87 25.65
C PRO A 42 3.05 16.38 24.24
N VAL A 43 3.70 16.98 23.24
CA VAL A 43 3.57 16.52 21.85
C VAL A 43 4.25 15.16 21.85
N GLU A 44 3.45 14.10 22.04
CA GLU A 44 3.95 12.74 21.86
C GLU A 44 4.61 12.69 20.48
N PRO A 45 5.87 12.21 20.38
CA PRO A 45 6.53 12.08 19.10
C PRO A 45 5.63 11.23 18.21
N ARG A 46 5.07 11.87 17.16
CA ARG A 46 4.22 11.19 16.17
C ARG A 46 4.98 9.93 15.73
N PRO A 47 4.40 8.72 15.88
CA PRO A 47 5.08 7.51 15.48
C PRO A 47 5.57 7.68 14.04
N PRO A 48 6.81 7.27 13.72
CA PRO A 48 7.36 7.46 12.39
C PRO A 48 6.35 6.96 11.36
N ALA A 49 6.05 7.80 10.37
CA ALA A 49 5.11 7.45 9.32
C ALA A 49 5.56 6.13 8.70
N ARG A 50 4.74 5.08 8.85
CA ARG A 50 5.09 3.75 8.32
C ARG A 50 5.33 3.90 6.82
N PRO A 51 6.45 3.37 6.28
CA PRO A 51 6.79 3.62 4.90
C PRO A 51 5.70 3.11 3.97
N GLU A 52 5.28 3.99 3.07
CA GLU A 52 4.27 3.65 2.07
C GLU A 52 4.88 2.69 1.06
N ILE A 53 4.34 1.47 0.99
CA ILE A 53 4.72 0.50 -0.04
C ILE A 53 4.21 1.00 -1.39
N GLY A 54 5.16 1.33 -2.27
CA GLY A 54 4.94 1.75 -3.65
C GLY A 54 6.21 1.53 -4.49
N PHE A 55 6.12 1.81 -5.79
CA PHE A 55 7.21 1.58 -6.75
C PHE A 55 8.46 2.42 -6.51
N HIS A 56 8.37 3.50 -5.72
CA HIS A 56 9.53 4.29 -5.28
C HIS A 56 10.43 3.53 -4.30
N ASN A 57 9.87 2.55 -3.58
CA ASN A 57 10.62 1.73 -2.65
C ASN A 57 11.38 0.63 -3.41
N ARG A 58 12.67 0.86 -3.65
CA ARG A 58 13.55 -0.07 -4.38
C ARG A 58 13.61 -1.45 -3.72
N VAL A 59 13.53 -1.52 -2.38
CA VAL A 59 13.55 -2.79 -1.65
C VAL A 59 12.26 -3.56 -1.92
N ALA A 60 11.10 -2.89 -1.91
CA ALA A 60 9.82 -3.50 -2.25
C ALA A 60 9.81 -4.02 -3.69
N VAL A 61 10.22 -3.20 -4.66
CA VAL A 61 10.28 -3.61 -6.08
C VAL A 61 11.21 -4.80 -6.30
N ARG A 62 12.45 -4.74 -5.76
CA ARG A 62 13.41 -5.84 -5.90
C ARG A 62 12.91 -7.13 -5.27
N THR A 63 12.29 -7.04 -4.10
CA THR A 63 11.81 -8.23 -3.38
C THR A 63 10.60 -8.83 -4.09
N GLY A 64 9.65 -8.00 -4.54
CA GLY A 64 8.52 -8.45 -5.35
C GLY A 64 8.96 -9.10 -6.66
N LEU A 65 9.91 -8.50 -7.38
CA LEU A 65 10.43 -9.05 -8.64
C LEU A 65 11.16 -10.39 -8.42
N LEU A 66 12.05 -10.47 -7.43
CA LEU A 66 12.78 -11.71 -7.12
C LEU A 66 11.83 -12.86 -6.77
N VAL A 67 10.80 -12.57 -5.98
CA VAL A 67 9.81 -13.57 -5.58
C VAL A 67 8.90 -13.96 -6.75
N ALA A 68 8.55 -13.03 -7.63
CA ALA A 68 7.81 -13.31 -8.85
C ALA A 68 8.61 -14.24 -9.80
N VAL A 69 9.91 -14.00 -9.96
CA VAL A 69 10.79 -14.89 -10.75
C VAL A 69 10.88 -16.28 -10.13
N LEU A 70 11.07 -16.36 -8.81
CA LEU A 70 11.12 -17.64 -8.11
C LEU A 70 9.80 -18.41 -8.24
N ALA A 71 8.67 -17.71 -8.09
CA ALA A 71 7.35 -18.28 -8.28
C ALA A 71 7.17 -18.81 -9.71
N LEU A 72 7.58 -18.04 -10.72
CA LEU A 72 7.50 -18.44 -12.12
C LEU A 72 8.28 -19.73 -12.39
N ILE A 73 9.51 -19.84 -11.89
CA ILE A 73 10.34 -21.04 -12.01
C ILE A 73 9.67 -22.23 -11.31
N LEU A 74 9.08 -22.01 -10.13
CA LEU A 74 8.42 -23.08 -9.39
C LEU A 74 7.14 -23.55 -10.09
N THR A 75 6.42 -22.63 -10.74
CA THR A 75 5.14 -22.92 -11.41
C THR A 75 5.30 -23.30 -12.88
N SER A 76 6.53 -23.28 -13.43
CA SER A 76 6.77 -23.65 -14.83
C SER A 76 6.59 -25.13 -15.11
N ILE A 77 6.54 -25.97 -14.05
CA ILE A 77 6.32 -27.41 -14.18
C ILE A 77 4.80 -27.66 -14.17
N PRO A 78 4.20 -28.16 -15.28
CA PRO A 78 2.75 -28.31 -15.42
C PRO A 78 2.23 -29.57 -14.71
N ILE A 79 2.56 -29.75 -13.43
CA ILE A 79 2.13 -30.91 -12.63
C ILE A 79 0.64 -30.78 -12.27
N SER A 80 0.16 -29.54 -12.03
CA SER A 80 -1.21 -29.29 -11.61
C SER A 80 -1.71 -27.92 -12.07
N PRO A 81 -2.97 -27.81 -12.54
CA PRO A 81 -3.56 -26.54 -12.98
C PRO A 81 -3.74 -25.53 -11.82
N TRP A 82 -3.77 -26.00 -10.57
CA TRP A 82 -3.92 -25.14 -9.39
C TRP A 82 -2.59 -24.62 -8.85
N LEU A 83 -1.46 -25.19 -9.30
CA LEU A 83 -0.13 -24.86 -8.81
C LEU A 83 0.25 -23.39 -9.06
N PRO A 84 -0.06 -22.77 -10.21
CA PRO A 84 0.22 -21.35 -10.42
C PRO A 84 -0.51 -20.44 -9.42
N LEU A 85 -1.79 -20.73 -9.14
CA LEU A 85 -2.61 -19.96 -8.19
C LEU A 85 -2.09 -20.08 -6.76
N LEU A 86 -1.84 -21.31 -6.29
CA LEU A 86 -1.28 -21.56 -4.95
C LEU A 86 0.13 -21.01 -4.83
N GLY A 87 0.95 -21.16 -5.88
CA GLY A 87 2.29 -20.60 -5.96
C GLY A 87 2.27 -19.08 -5.88
N MET A 88 1.31 -18.42 -6.52
CA MET A 88 1.18 -16.96 -6.49
C MET A 88 0.67 -16.45 -5.14
N LEU A 89 -0.21 -17.20 -4.47
CA LEU A 89 -0.60 -16.93 -3.09
C LEU A 89 0.60 -17.07 -2.14
N ALA A 90 1.38 -18.14 -2.26
CA ALA A 90 2.61 -18.33 -1.48
C ALA A 90 3.65 -17.24 -1.78
N ALA A 91 3.79 -16.84 -3.05
CA ALA A 91 4.66 -15.76 -3.49
C ALA A 91 4.29 -14.42 -2.84
N GLY A 92 2.98 -14.12 -2.78
CA GLY A 92 2.46 -12.96 -2.05
C GLY A 92 2.94 -12.94 -0.59
N ALA A 93 2.77 -14.06 0.13
CA ALA A 93 3.20 -14.16 1.53
C ALA A 93 4.73 -14.11 1.70
N LEU A 94 5.47 -14.79 0.82
CA LEU A 94 6.93 -14.83 0.81
C LEU A 94 7.54 -13.44 0.53
N SER A 95 6.89 -12.64 -0.33
CA SER A 95 7.33 -11.27 -0.63
C SER A 95 7.31 -10.39 0.62
N VAL A 96 6.29 -10.54 1.47
CA VAL A 96 6.17 -9.83 2.75
C VAL A 96 7.21 -10.35 3.75
N TYR A 97 7.36 -11.67 3.86
CA TYR A 97 8.39 -12.27 4.74
C TYR A 97 9.80 -11.74 4.41
N LEU A 98 10.19 -11.75 3.14
CA LEU A 98 11.50 -11.27 2.71
C LEU A 98 11.66 -9.76 2.87
N TYR A 99 10.59 -8.99 2.65
CA TYR A 99 10.61 -7.54 2.87
C TYR A 99 10.83 -7.22 4.36
N ASN A 100 10.05 -7.83 5.25
CA ASN A 100 10.19 -7.66 6.70
C ASN A 100 11.59 -8.08 7.16
N ARG A 101 12.13 -9.20 6.66
CA ARG A 101 13.47 -9.68 7.01
C ARG A 101 14.59 -8.72 6.56
N ARG A 102 14.41 -8.01 5.44
CA ARG A 102 15.41 -7.07 4.90
C ARG A 102 15.34 -5.68 5.52
N THR A 103 14.16 -5.23 5.90
CA THR A 103 13.93 -3.88 6.43
C THR A 103 13.84 -3.83 7.95
N GLY A 104 13.54 -4.95 8.59
CA GLY A 104 13.24 -5.01 10.03
C GLY A 104 11.84 -4.48 10.39
N GLU A 105 11.04 -4.07 9.41
CA GLU A 105 9.74 -3.46 9.65
C GLU A 105 8.57 -4.40 9.37
N ALA A 106 7.60 -4.42 10.28
CA ALA A 106 6.36 -5.16 10.11
C ALA A 106 5.37 -4.40 9.22
N LEU A 107 5.03 -4.99 8.07
CA LEU A 107 4.02 -4.44 7.18
C LEU A 107 2.61 -4.54 7.77
N SER A 108 1.82 -3.47 7.61
CA SER A 108 0.36 -3.52 7.82
C SER A 108 -0.31 -4.41 6.77
N VAL A 109 -1.53 -4.89 7.05
CA VAL A 109 -2.30 -5.72 6.09
C VAL A 109 -2.50 -5.00 4.75
N ARG A 110 -2.76 -3.69 4.77
CA ARG A 110 -2.90 -2.87 3.55
C ARG A 110 -1.59 -2.77 2.77
N ALA A 111 -0.46 -2.64 3.47
CA ALA A 111 0.86 -2.61 2.85
C ALA A 111 1.24 -3.99 2.27
N GLY A 112 0.91 -5.07 2.98
CA GLY A 112 1.05 -6.44 2.51
C GLY A 112 0.22 -6.74 1.26
N LEU A 113 -1.02 -6.25 1.21
CA LEU A 113 -1.88 -6.36 0.01
C LEU A 113 -1.24 -5.67 -1.20
N ARG A 114 -0.73 -4.45 -1.02
CA ARG A 114 -0.02 -3.71 -2.08
C ARG A 114 1.26 -4.44 -2.55
N MET A 115 2.03 -4.98 -1.61
CA MET A 115 3.24 -5.75 -1.89
C MET A 115 2.92 -7.02 -2.68
N GLY A 116 1.87 -7.74 -2.26
CA GLY A 116 1.37 -8.93 -2.93
C GLY A 116 0.85 -8.61 -4.34
N TRP A 117 0.02 -7.58 -4.50
CA TRP A 117 -0.46 -7.14 -5.81
C TRP A 117 0.68 -6.83 -6.78
N MET A 118 1.69 -6.08 -6.34
CA MET A 118 2.88 -5.78 -7.14
C MET A 118 3.64 -7.04 -7.55
N THR A 119 3.77 -8.01 -6.65
CA THR A 119 4.36 -9.33 -6.95
C THR A 119 3.53 -10.09 -7.99
N GLY A 120 2.21 -10.05 -7.90
CA GLY A 120 1.29 -10.65 -8.87
C GLY A 120 1.38 -10.00 -10.26
N VAL A 121 1.49 -8.66 -10.33
CA VAL A 121 1.71 -7.93 -11.58
C VAL A 121 3.01 -8.37 -12.25
N PHE A 122 4.11 -8.42 -11.49
CA PHE A 122 5.39 -8.90 -12.04
C PHE A 122 5.31 -10.36 -12.48
N GLY A 123 4.70 -11.23 -11.67
CA GLY A 123 4.51 -12.65 -12.00
C GLY A 123 3.71 -12.83 -13.29
N PHE A 124 2.63 -12.06 -13.46
CA PHE A 124 1.81 -12.10 -14.67
C PHE A 124 2.58 -11.62 -15.90
N VAL A 125 3.26 -10.46 -15.84
CA VAL A 125 4.02 -9.93 -16.98
C VAL A 125 5.14 -10.89 -17.38
N LEU A 126 5.87 -11.45 -16.41
CA LEU A 126 6.92 -12.42 -16.69
C LEU A 126 6.36 -13.72 -17.30
N SER A 127 5.25 -14.25 -16.75
CA SER A 127 4.58 -15.44 -17.27
C SER A 127 4.04 -15.23 -18.68
N MET A 128 3.40 -14.08 -18.93
CA MET A 128 2.89 -13.70 -20.24
C MET A 128 4.02 -13.60 -21.27
N GLY A 129 5.13 -12.92 -20.92
CA GLY A 129 6.31 -12.82 -21.77
C GLY A 129 6.92 -14.19 -22.08
N LEU A 130 7.11 -15.02 -21.05
CA LEU A 130 7.67 -16.37 -21.22
C LEU A 130 6.76 -17.25 -22.09
N MET A 131 5.44 -17.22 -21.86
CA MET A 131 4.49 -17.99 -22.64
C MET A 131 4.42 -17.50 -24.09
N THR A 132 4.52 -16.19 -24.32
CA THR A 132 4.59 -15.62 -25.66
C THR A 132 5.85 -16.10 -26.39
N ILE A 133 7.01 -16.06 -25.72
CA ILE A 133 8.27 -16.56 -26.29
C ILE A 133 8.16 -18.05 -26.61
N ALA A 134 7.66 -18.86 -25.67
CA ALA A 134 7.46 -20.29 -25.88
C ALA A 134 6.53 -20.55 -27.08
N MET A 135 5.43 -19.81 -27.17
CA MET A 135 4.47 -19.93 -28.25
C MET A 135 5.08 -19.54 -29.61
N VAL A 136 5.86 -18.46 -29.69
CA VAL A 136 6.56 -18.08 -30.92
C VAL A 136 7.53 -19.17 -31.36
N LEU A 137 8.34 -19.70 -30.42
CA LEU A 137 9.30 -20.77 -30.70
C LEU A 137 8.63 -22.05 -31.20
N ILE A 138 7.48 -22.41 -30.62
CA ILE A 138 6.76 -23.63 -30.97
C ILE A 138 5.91 -23.45 -32.24
N SER A 139 5.32 -22.27 -32.46
CA SER A 139 4.52 -21.97 -33.67
C SER A 139 5.35 -21.98 -34.95
N ALA A 140 6.64 -21.65 -34.87
CA ALA A 140 7.60 -21.85 -35.96
C ALA A 140 7.70 -23.33 -36.40
N GLN A 141 7.25 -24.26 -35.56
CA GLN A 141 7.17 -25.69 -35.80
C GLN A 141 5.70 -26.18 -35.75
N GLY A 142 4.82 -25.59 -36.56
CA GLY A 142 3.36 -25.77 -36.45
C GLY A 142 2.83 -27.21 -36.32
N GLU A 143 3.48 -28.21 -36.92
CA GLU A 143 3.13 -29.63 -36.69
C GLU A 143 3.62 -30.16 -35.34
N ALA A 144 4.80 -29.74 -34.88
CA ALA A 144 5.32 -30.08 -33.56
C ALA A 144 4.45 -29.47 -32.44
N PHE A 145 3.88 -28.28 -32.65
CA PHE A 145 2.92 -27.69 -31.70
C PHE A 145 1.66 -28.54 -31.54
N ARG A 146 1.06 -28.93 -32.66
CA ARG A 146 -0.13 -29.80 -32.67
C ARG A 146 0.17 -31.14 -32.03
N ARG A 147 1.34 -31.74 -32.33
CA ARG A 147 1.79 -32.98 -31.69
C ARG A 147 2.02 -32.82 -30.19
N ALA A 148 2.68 -31.75 -29.75
CA ALA A 148 2.92 -31.48 -28.33
C ALA A 148 1.59 -31.34 -27.55
N LEU A 149 0.62 -30.61 -28.10
CA LEU A 149 -0.71 -30.53 -27.53
C LEU A 149 -1.43 -31.90 -27.52
N SER A 150 -1.45 -32.63 -28.63
CA SER A 150 -2.18 -33.91 -28.68
C SER A 150 -1.52 -35.06 -27.89
N GLN A 151 -0.18 -35.13 -27.88
CA GLN A 151 0.56 -36.24 -27.29
C GLN A 151 1.00 -35.97 -25.85
N GLU A 152 1.49 -34.77 -25.53
CA GLU A 152 2.05 -34.51 -24.19
C GLU A 152 1.00 -34.05 -23.19
N SER A 153 -0.03 -33.33 -23.63
CA SER A 153 -1.01 -32.77 -22.70
C SER A 153 -2.23 -33.67 -22.43
N GLY A 154 -2.34 -34.80 -23.13
CA GLY A 154 -3.45 -35.77 -22.95
C GLY A 154 -4.84 -35.20 -23.25
N LEU A 155 -4.91 -34.08 -23.96
CA LEU A 155 -6.13 -33.36 -24.25
C LEU A 155 -6.90 -34.00 -25.42
N SER A 156 -8.23 -33.97 -25.38
CA SER A 156 -9.06 -34.43 -26.50
C SER A 156 -8.83 -33.56 -27.73
N PRO A 157 -8.99 -34.10 -28.96
CA PRO A 157 -8.84 -33.32 -30.20
C PRO A 157 -9.75 -32.09 -30.22
N GLU A 158 -10.95 -32.17 -29.64
CA GLU A 158 -11.90 -31.06 -29.49
C GLU A 158 -11.35 -29.94 -28.60
N MET A 159 -10.63 -30.29 -27.52
CA MET A 159 -10.00 -29.34 -26.62
C MET A 159 -8.83 -28.62 -27.30
N VAL A 160 -8.07 -29.35 -28.11
CA VAL A 160 -6.97 -28.80 -28.91
C VAL A 160 -7.51 -27.79 -29.93
N GLU A 161 -8.61 -28.12 -30.62
CA GLU A 161 -9.28 -27.21 -31.55
C GLU A 161 -9.74 -25.93 -30.84
N ARG A 162 -10.36 -26.06 -29.66
CA ARG A 162 -10.75 -24.91 -28.82
C ARG A 162 -9.56 -24.04 -28.43
N ILE A 163 -8.44 -24.63 -28.03
CA ILE A 163 -7.24 -23.87 -27.66
C ILE A 163 -6.74 -23.06 -28.87
N LEU A 164 -6.73 -23.68 -30.06
CA LEU A 164 -6.35 -23.00 -31.30
C LEU A 164 -7.35 -21.91 -31.70
N GLU A 165 -8.64 -22.09 -31.45
CA GLU A 165 -9.68 -21.10 -31.69
C GLU A 165 -9.51 -19.87 -30.78
N ILE A 166 -9.28 -20.10 -29.48
CA ILE A 166 -8.99 -19.04 -28.48
C ILE A 166 -7.73 -18.25 -28.86
N LEU A 167 -6.71 -18.92 -29.39
CA LEU A 167 -5.48 -18.26 -29.85
C LEU A 167 -5.67 -17.40 -31.09
N ARG A 168 -6.65 -17.73 -31.93
CA ARG A 168 -6.95 -16.98 -33.16
C ARG A 168 -7.93 -15.83 -32.92
N SER A 169 -8.75 -15.92 -31.87
CA SER A 169 -9.74 -14.90 -31.55
C SER A 169 -9.12 -13.80 -30.66
N PRO A 170 -9.03 -12.53 -31.13
CA PRO A 170 -8.41 -11.47 -30.34
C PRO A 170 -9.20 -11.16 -29.06
N ALA A 171 -10.52 -11.33 -29.10
CA ALA A 171 -11.39 -11.09 -27.96
C ALA A 171 -11.21 -12.13 -26.84
N GLU A 172 -11.12 -13.42 -27.17
CA GLU A 172 -10.95 -14.46 -26.13
C GLU A 172 -9.52 -14.47 -25.59
N LEU A 173 -8.53 -14.13 -26.42
CA LEU A 173 -7.16 -13.90 -25.95
C LEU A 173 -7.09 -12.74 -24.94
N LEU A 174 -7.74 -11.61 -25.25
CA LEU A 174 -7.81 -10.47 -24.31
C LEU A 174 -8.55 -10.85 -23.02
N LEU A 175 -9.66 -11.58 -23.13
CA LEU A 175 -10.43 -12.02 -21.97
C LEU A 175 -9.62 -13.00 -21.09
N SER A 176 -8.91 -13.95 -21.70
CA SER A 176 -8.07 -14.92 -20.96
C SER A 176 -6.87 -14.23 -20.31
N LEU A 177 -6.24 -13.26 -20.96
CA LEU A 177 -5.19 -12.43 -20.37
C LEU A 177 -5.73 -11.60 -19.20
N ALA A 178 -6.89 -10.97 -19.35
CA ALA A 178 -7.52 -10.21 -18.28
C ALA A 178 -7.86 -11.10 -17.07
N MET A 179 -8.42 -12.29 -17.32
CA MET A 179 -8.74 -13.26 -16.27
C MET A 179 -7.47 -13.77 -15.58
N GLY A 180 -6.42 -14.09 -16.34
CA GLY A 180 -5.13 -14.50 -15.80
C GLY A 180 -4.47 -13.41 -14.96
N PHE A 181 -4.51 -12.16 -15.43
CA PHE A 181 -4.02 -11.00 -14.69
C PHE A 181 -4.73 -10.85 -13.35
N LEU A 182 -6.06 -10.93 -13.36
CA LEU A 182 -6.86 -10.83 -12.14
C LEU A 182 -6.57 -12.00 -11.20
N ALA A 183 -6.50 -13.24 -11.70
CA ALA A 183 -6.21 -14.42 -10.91
C ALA A 183 -4.84 -14.30 -10.20
N PHE A 184 -3.79 -13.95 -10.95
CA PHE A 184 -2.43 -13.78 -10.41
C PHE A 184 -2.37 -12.62 -9.41
N SER A 185 -2.93 -11.46 -9.78
CA SER A 185 -2.88 -10.25 -8.96
C SER A 185 -3.66 -10.42 -7.67
N VAL A 186 -4.87 -10.99 -7.71
CA VAL A 186 -5.72 -11.20 -6.53
C VAL A 186 -5.14 -12.29 -5.64
N ALA A 187 -4.67 -13.41 -6.21
CA ALA A 187 -4.05 -14.48 -5.42
C ALA A 187 -2.79 -13.99 -4.68
N ALA A 188 -1.89 -13.26 -5.36
CA ALA A 188 -0.72 -12.69 -4.71
C ALA A 188 -1.09 -11.60 -3.71
N ALA A 189 -2.08 -10.74 -4.00
CA ALA A 189 -2.55 -9.72 -3.06
C ALA A 189 -3.13 -10.36 -1.78
N ALA A 190 -3.93 -11.42 -1.91
CA ALA A 190 -4.44 -12.19 -0.80
C ALA A 190 -3.30 -12.84 0.00
N GLY A 191 -2.33 -13.45 -0.70
CA GLY A 191 -1.11 -13.98 -0.11
C GLY A 191 -0.33 -12.94 0.68
N GLY A 192 -0.16 -11.74 0.14
CA GLY A 192 0.54 -10.64 0.81
C GLY A 192 -0.22 -10.11 2.04
N ALA A 193 -1.54 -10.00 1.96
CA ALA A 193 -2.37 -9.65 3.12
C ALA A 193 -2.27 -10.70 4.24
N LEU A 194 -2.30 -11.98 3.88
CA LEU A 194 -2.10 -13.10 4.82
C LEU A 194 -0.70 -13.08 5.42
N GLY A 195 0.34 -12.89 4.59
CA GLY A 195 1.72 -12.77 5.04
C GLY A 195 1.91 -11.62 6.03
N ALA A 196 1.33 -10.45 5.77
CA ALA A 196 1.37 -9.32 6.70
C ALA A 196 0.67 -9.63 8.03
N ARG A 197 -0.43 -10.39 8.01
CA ARG A 197 -1.13 -10.80 9.25
C ARG A 197 -0.34 -11.83 10.06
N ILE A 198 0.34 -12.76 9.39
CA ILE A 198 1.13 -13.83 10.03
C ILE A 198 2.44 -13.27 10.58
N PHE A 199 3.14 -12.45 9.79
CA PHE A 199 4.48 -11.94 10.11
C PHE A 199 4.47 -10.54 10.75
N GLY A 200 3.32 -9.87 10.85
CA GLY A 200 3.18 -8.51 11.39
C GLY A 200 2.74 -8.43 12.85
N LYS A 201 2.61 -9.55 13.57
CA LYS A 201 2.40 -9.57 15.02
C LYS A 201 3.75 -9.51 15.74
N GLN A 202 4.27 -8.31 15.96
CA GLN A 202 5.28 -8.01 16.99
C GLN A 202 4.90 -6.70 17.66
#